data_AF-A0A1B6C4A7-F1
#
_entry.id   AF-A0A1B6C4A7-F1
#
_cell.length_a   1.000
_cell.length_b   1.000
_cell.length_c   1.000
_cell.angle_alpha   90.00
_cell.angle_beta   90.00
_cell.angle_gamma   90.00
#
_symmetry.space_group_name_H-M   'P 1'
#
loop_
_entity.id
_entity.type
_entity.pdbx_description
1 polymer ?
#
loop_
_entity_poly.entity_id
_entity_poly.type
_entity_poly.pdbx_seq_one_letter_code
_entity_poly.pdbx_strand_id
1 'polypeptide(L)'
;MECNIMSRNNYKVPIRGGLFNVQKVQYSKETHTLLSRLIEESKLSIKQRKALLDNIKKGDGLICSDTTTNGRKFLKKKETLVPPSSSKKRSLDLILKSGAYERETFSSQHNREDRTKEICRLQNLMAYGTDIMSHGDFNYKQKIDLKEKYKDFTSEDEIFQYLLEDVKDRVDFLKEMEALGEEKTYRLIIEQEVASKMRQMLKINPVKFKELEDSSDIKSCTNKI
;
A
#
# COMPACT_ATOMS: atom_id res chain seq x y z
N MET A 1 73.29 -15.21 10.89
CA MET A 1 71.88 -15.19 11.34
C MET A 1 71.05 -15.75 10.21
N GLU A 2 70.75 -17.05 10.26
CA GLU A 2 69.91 -17.71 9.26
C GLU A 2 68.47 -17.72 9.78
N CYS A 3 67.58 -17.03 9.09
CA CYS A 3 66.15 -17.05 9.40
C CYS A 3 65.50 -18.25 8.71
N ASN A 4 65.09 -19.21 9.53
CA ASN A 4 64.40 -20.43 9.15
C ASN A 4 62.98 -20.10 8.67
N ILE A 5 62.69 -20.28 7.38
CA ILE A 5 61.35 -20.06 6.81
C ILE A 5 60.56 -21.35 7.02
N MET A 6 59.65 -21.36 8.00
CA MET A 6 58.73 -22.48 8.20
C MET A 6 57.77 -22.60 7.01
N SER A 7 57.85 -23.74 6.33
CA SER A 7 56.92 -24.16 5.29
C SER A 7 55.49 -24.18 5.83
N ARG A 8 54.59 -23.42 5.20
CA ARG A 8 53.16 -23.47 5.49
C ARG A 8 52.56 -24.72 4.85
N ASN A 9 52.23 -25.69 5.69
CA ASN A 9 51.45 -26.87 5.29
C ASN A 9 50.08 -26.43 4.73
N ASN A 10 49.84 -26.76 3.45
CA ASN A 10 48.55 -26.56 2.79
C ASN A 10 47.61 -27.72 3.14
N TYR A 11 46.78 -27.55 4.17
CA TYR A 11 45.62 -28.41 4.39
C TYR A 11 44.49 -27.95 3.45
N LYS A 12 44.21 -28.76 2.42
CA LYS A 12 43.00 -28.61 1.59
C LYS A 12 41.78 -28.86 2.46
N VAL A 13 41.05 -27.79 2.78
CA VAL A 13 39.73 -27.87 3.43
C VAL A 13 38.72 -28.37 2.39
N PRO A 14 37.92 -29.42 2.66
CA PRO A 14 36.91 -29.87 1.71
C PRO A 14 35.85 -28.77 1.52
N ILE A 15 35.69 -28.33 0.28
CA ILE A 15 34.66 -27.37 -0.16
C ILE A 15 33.31 -28.09 -0.10
N ARG A 16 32.72 -28.21 1.09
CA ARG A 16 31.34 -28.67 1.26
C ARG A 16 30.59 -27.73 2.19
N GLY A 17 29.94 -26.73 1.59
CA GLY A 17 28.92 -25.92 2.24
C GLY A 17 29.18 -24.42 2.08
N GLY A 18 28.54 -23.81 1.09
CA GLY A 18 28.42 -22.35 0.98
C GLY A 18 26.95 -21.96 1.06
N LEU A 19 26.67 -20.68 1.26
CA LEU A 19 25.31 -20.10 1.38
C LEU A 19 24.36 -20.46 0.21
N PHE A 20 24.91 -20.90 -0.93
CA PHE A 20 24.20 -21.26 -2.16
C PHE A 20 24.12 -22.77 -2.42
N ASN A 21 24.62 -23.61 -1.51
CA ASN A 21 24.59 -25.07 -1.67
C ASN A 21 23.50 -25.64 -0.76
N VAL A 22 22.28 -25.75 -1.29
CA VAL A 22 21.16 -26.37 -0.57
C VAL A 22 21.36 -27.88 -0.54
N GLN A 23 21.02 -28.50 0.59
CA GLN A 23 21.07 -29.96 0.71
C GLN A 23 20.12 -30.60 -0.30
N LYS A 24 20.65 -31.47 -1.16
CA LYS A 24 19.85 -32.23 -2.13
C LYS A 24 19.20 -33.42 -1.43
N VAL A 25 17.88 -33.52 -1.55
CA VAL A 25 17.10 -34.63 -1.00
C VAL A 25 17.16 -35.81 -1.96
N GLN A 26 17.59 -36.97 -1.45
CA GLN A 26 17.54 -38.22 -2.21
C GLN A 26 16.22 -38.93 -1.89
N TYR A 27 15.29 -38.92 -2.83
CA TYR A 27 14.00 -39.58 -2.66
C TYR A 27 14.14 -41.11 -2.84
N SER A 28 13.40 -41.88 -2.06
CA SER A 28 13.22 -43.32 -2.30
C SER A 28 12.51 -43.56 -3.64
N LYS A 29 12.70 -44.73 -4.24
CA LYS A 29 12.04 -45.12 -5.50
C LYS A 29 10.51 -45.04 -5.37
N GLU A 30 9.97 -45.51 -4.25
CA GLU A 30 8.54 -45.44 -3.93
C GLU A 30 8.04 -44.00 -3.91
N THR A 31 8.75 -43.11 -3.21
CA THR A 31 8.41 -41.68 -3.17
C THR A 31 8.50 -41.00 -4.54
N HIS A 32 9.47 -41.38 -5.38
CA HIS A 32 9.56 -40.86 -6.74
C HIS A 32 8.33 -41.29 -7.57
N THR A 33 7.88 -42.55 -7.45
CA THR A 33 6.69 -43.02 -8.18
C THR A 33 5.41 -42.32 -7.72
N LEU A 34 5.26 -42.12 -6.40
CA LEU A 34 4.13 -41.41 -5.83
C LEU A 34 4.08 -39.95 -6.32
N LEU A 35 5.21 -39.24 -6.23
CA LEU A 35 5.28 -37.83 -6.65
C LEU A 35 5.03 -37.65 -8.15
N SER A 36 5.56 -38.54 -9.00
CA SER A 36 5.27 -38.52 -10.44
C SER A 36 3.77 -38.67 -10.71
N ARG A 37 3.11 -39.62 -10.04
CA ARG A 37 1.67 -39.86 -10.21
C ARG A 37 0.84 -38.65 -9.78
N LEU A 38 1.18 -38.05 -8.64
CA LEU A 38 0.51 -36.83 -8.16
C LEU A 38 0.68 -35.66 -9.13
N ILE A 39 1.85 -35.48 -9.72
CA ILE A 39 2.09 -34.43 -10.73
C ILE A 39 1.27 -34.69 -11.99
N GLU A 40 1.14 -35.95 -12.42
CA GLU A 40 0.35 -36.35 -13.59
C GLU A 40 -1.15 -36.13 -13.39
N GLU A 41 -1.66 -36.44 -12.20
CA GLU A 41 -3.07 -36.29 -11.82
C GLU A 41 -3.43 -34.81 -11.50
N SER A 42 -2.45 -33.99 -11.15
CA SER A 42 -2.65 -32.56 -10.89
C SER A 42 -2.90 -31.76 -12.18
N LYS A 43 -3.80 -30.77 -12.13
CA LYS A 43 -4.13 -29.87 -13.25
C LYS A 43 -3.05 -28.79 -13.49
N LEU A 44 -1.78 -29.19 -13.60
CA LEU A 44 -0.64 -28.30 -13.81
C LEU A 44 -0.34 -28.04 -15.30
N SER A 45 0.13 -26.83 -15.59
CA SER A 45 0.67 -26.50 -16.92
C SER A 45 1.84 -27.43 -17.28
N ILE A 46 2.01 -27.73 -18.57
CA ILE A 46 3.10 -28.60 -19.06
C ILE A 46 4.48 -28.11 -18.58
N LYS A 47 4.66 -26.78 -18.53
CA LYS A 47 5.92 -26.16 -18.05
C LYS A 47 6.16 -26.42 -16.56
N GLN A 48 5.12 -26.30 -15.74
CA GLN A 48 5.18 -26.56 -14.29
C GLN A 48 5.44 -28.05 -14.01
N ARG A 49 4.76 -28.95 -14.73
CA ARG A 49 4.98 -30.41 -14.64
C ARG A 49 6.43 -30.79 -14.94
N LYS A 50 7.00 -30.26 -16.02
CA LYS A 50 8.41 -30.51 -16.38
C LYS A 50 9.37 -30.01 -15.30
N ALA A 51 9.17 -28.79 -14.79
CA ALA A 51 10.01 -28.22 -13.75
C ALA A 51 9.99 -29.06 -12.46
N LEU A 52 8.81 -29.51 -12.02
CA LEU A 52 8.68 -30.34 -10.83
C LEU A 52 9.35 -31.70 -10.99
N LEU A 53 9.16 -32.37 -12.14
CA LEU A 53 9.80 -33.66 -12.41
C LEU A 53 11.34 -33.53 -12.46
N ASP A 54 11.86 -32.43 -13.01
CA ASP A 54 13.30 -32.19 -13.03
C ASP A 54 13.87 -31.92 -11.63
N ASN A 55 13.12 -31.21 -10.77
CA ASN A 55 13.51 -30.99 -9.37
C ASN A 55 13.54 -32.29 -8.56
N ILE A 56 12.54 -33.16 -8.75
CA ILE A 56 12.49 -34.48 -8.11
C ILE A 56 13.71 -35.32 -8.50
N LYS A 57 14.10 -35.31 -9.78
CA LYS A 57 15.29 -36.04 -10.25
C LYS A 57 16.60 -35.49 -9.70
N LYS A 58 16.69 -34.16 -9.54
CA LYS A 58 17.91 -33.48 -9.05
C LYS A 58 18.03 -33.48 -7.52
N GLY A 59 16.93 -33.76 -6.82
CA GLY A 59 16.83 -33.63 -5.37
C GLY A 59 16.69 -32.19 -4.89
N ASP A 60 16.27 -31.28 -5.78
CA ASP A 60 16.03 -29.88 -5.45
C ASP A 60 14.61 -29.73 -4.85
N GLY A 61 14.36 -28.63 -4.11
CA GLY A 61 13.07 -28.40 -3.47
C GLY A 61 11.90 -28.32 -4.47
N LEU A 62 10.71 -28.77 -4.04
CA LEU A 62 9.47 -28.77 -4.84
C LEU A 62 8.84 -27.36 -5.00
N ILE A 63 9.66 -26.31 -5.09
CA ILE A 63 9.18 -24.95 -5.27
C ILE A 63 8.93 -24.73 -6.76
N CYS A 64 7.70 -24.99 -7.19
CA CYS A 64 7.20 -24.36 -8.41
C CYS A 64 6.80 -22.94 -8.01
N SER A 65 7.73 -22.00 -8.12
CA SER A 65 7.35 -20.60 -8.09
C SER A 65 6.44 -20.41 -9.31
N ASP A 66 5.14 -20.30 -9.07
CA ASP A 66 4.33 -19.49 -9.94
C ASP A 66 5.04 -18.16 -10.05
N THR A 67 5.69 -17.92 -11.19
CA THR A 67 6.02 -16.55 -11.58
C THR A 67 4.73 -15.88 -12.05
N THR A 68 3.68 -15.91 -11.21
CA THR A 68 2.88 -14.71 -11.00
C THR A 68 3.65 -13.87 -9.99
N THR A 69 4.81 -13.38 -10.42
CA THR A 69 5.43 -12.20 -9.83
C THR A 69 4.56 -10.99 -10.17
N ASN A 70 3.34 -10.96 -9.60
CA ASN A 70 2.59 -9.75 -9.31
C ASN A 70 3.17 -9.04 -8.06
N GLY A 71 4.32 -9.48 -7.56
CA GLY A 71 5.18 -8.72 -6.66
C GLY A 71 6.06 -7.77 -7.46
N ARG A 72 5.57 -6.54 -7.67
CA ARG A 72 6.34 -5.32 -7.96
C ARG A 72 7.53 -5.54 -8.90
N LYS A 73 7.28 -5.47 -10.21
CA LYS A 73 8.31 -4.99 -11.13
C LYS A 73 8.64 -3.57 -10.68
N PHE A 74 9.64 -3.42 -9.80
CA PHE A 74 10.42 -2.20 -9.81
C PHE A 74 11.00 -2.15 -11.22
N LEU A 75 10.30 -1.44 -12.11
CA LEU A 75 10.89 -0.83 -13.27
C LEU A 75 11.91 0.17 -12.70
N LYS A 76 13.05 -0.34 -12.20
CA LYS A 76 14.28 0.42 -12.29
C LYS A 76 14.36 0.69 -13.79
N LYS A 77 14.10 1.95 -14.16
CA LYS A 77 14.32 2.45 -15.50
C LYS A 77 15.78 2.11 -15.76
N LYS A 78 16.04 0.94 -16.36
CA LYS A 78 17.38 0.54 -16.73
C LYS A 78 17.71 1.56 -17.78
N GLU A 79 18.52 2.54 -17.43
CA GLU A 79 19.14 3.39 -18.42
C GLU A 79 19.70 2.44 -19.47
N THR A 80 19.20 2.58 -20.69
CA THR A 80 19.63 1.72 -21.79
C THR A 80 21.09 2.07 -22.01
N LEU A 81 22.00 1.28 -21.42
CA LEU A 81 23.43 1.45 -21.60
C LEU A 81 23.73 1.02 -23.04
N VAL A 82 23.54 1.95 -23.97
CA VAL A 82 23.94 1.76 -25.36
C VAL A 82 25.47 1.72 -25.36
N PRO A 83 26.09 0.61 -25.79
CA PRO A 83 27.54 0.55 -25.91
C PRO A 83 28.00 1.68 -26.86
N PRO A 84 29.11 2.38 -26.56
CA PRO A 84 29.56 3.46 -27.41
C PRO A 84 29.80 2.92 -28.83
N SER A 85 29.11 3.52 -29.82
CA SER A 85 29.15 3.11 -31.23
C SER A 85 30.54 3.25 -31.87
N SER A 86 31.48 3.93 -31.21
CA SER A 86 32.85 4.09 -31.71
C SER A 86 33.88 3.95 -30.58
N SER A 87 35.09 3.50 -30.93
CA SER A 87 36.27 3.47 -30.06
C SER A 87 36.90 4.85 -29.81
N LYS A 88 36.35 5.92 -30.40
CA LYS A 88 36.88 7.29 -30.24
C LYS A 88 36.45 7.88 -28.90
N LYS A 89 37.36 8.64 -28.28
CA LYS A 89 37.07 9.43 -27.07
C LYS A 89 36.02 10.50 -27.41
N ARG A 90 35.07 10.74 -26.50
CA ARG A 90 34.08 11.82 -26.64
C ARG A 90 34.77 13.18 -26.51
N SER A 91 34.25 14.22 -27.16
CA SER A 91 34.72 15.60 -26.98
C SER A 91 34.36 16.13 -25.59
N LEU A 92 35.10 17.13 -25.11
CA LEU A 92 34.88 17.76 -23.80
C LEU A 92 33.45 18.28 -23.65
N ASP A 93 32.94 18.98 -24.67
CA ASP A 93 31.59 19.54 -24.70
C ASP A 93 30.51 18.46 -24.55
N LEU A 94 30.69 17.29 -25.17
CA LEU A 94 29.77 16.16 -25.02
C LEU A 94 29.78 15.56 -23.61
N ILE A 95 30.95 15.52 -22.95
CA ILE A 95 31.08 14.99 -21.58
C ILE A 95 30.42 15.94 -20.57
N LEU A 96 30.58 17.25 -20.78
CA LEU A 96 29.93 18.26 -19.95
C LEU A 96 28.41 18.21 -20.12
N LYS A 97 27.93 18.15 -21.38
CA LYS A 97 26.48 18.03 -21.69
C LYS A 97 25.85 16.74 -21.16
N SER A 98 26.62 15.65 -21.03
CA SER A 98 26.09 14.40 -20.50
C SER A 98 25.93 14.38 -18.98
N GLY A 99 26.29 15.46 -18.27
CA GLY A 99 26.18 15.53 -16.81
C GLY A 99 27.15 14.59 -16.09
N ALA A 100 28.21 14.10 -16.75
CA ALA A 100 29.09 13.08 -16.19
C ALA A 100 29.89 13.53 -14.97
N TYR A 101 30.02 14.85 -14.78
CA TYR A 101 30.69 15.47 -13.63
C TYR A 101 29.71 15.92 -12.55
N GLU A 102 28.40 15.83 -12.79
CA GLU A 102 27.40 16.14 -11.78
C GLU A 102 27.40 15.02 -10.75
N ARG A 103 27.58 15.37 -9.47
CA ARG A 103 27.59 14.40 -8.39
C ARG A 103 26.18 13.89 -8.16
N GLU A 104 25.99 12.57 -8.19
CA GLU A 104 24.72 11.95 -7.80
C GLU A 104 24.30 12.44 -6.42
N THR A 105 23.06 12.92 -6.31
CA THR A 105 22.49 13.28 -5.01
C THR A 105 22.15 12.01 -4.25
N PHE A 106 22.55 11.94 -2.98
CA PHE A 106 22.22 10.79 -2.15
C PHE A 106 20.70 10.69 -1.99
N SER A 107 20.12 9.64 -2.58
CA SER A 107 18.73 9.27 -2.39
C SER A 107 18.67 7.89 -1.76
N SER A 108 17.92 7.75 -0.67
CA SER A 108 17.72 6.44 -0.05
C SER A 108 16.99 5.53 -1.04
N GLN A 109 17.64 4.44 -1.47
CA GLN A 109 17.05 3.46 -2.41
C GLN A 109 15.83 2.72 -1.84
N HIS A 110 15.52 2.92 -0.56
CA HIS A 110 14.39 2.31 0.11
C HIS A 110 13.37 3.40 0.44
N ASN A 111 12.13 3.25 -0.04
CA ASN A 111 11.01 3.92 0.58
C ASN A 111 11.01 3.47 2.04
N ARG A 112 11.32 4.36 2.97
CA ARG A 112 11.15 4.08 4.39
C ARG A 112 9.66 3.87 4.61
N GLU A 113 9.23 2.61 4.63
CA GLU A 113 7.88 2.29 5.06
C GLU A 113 7.68 2.91 6.46
N ASP A 114 6.51 3.51 6.70
CA ASP A 114 6.26 4.23 7.95
C ASP A 114 6.51 3.29 9.13
N ARG A 115 7.51 3.61 9.95
CA ARG A 115 7.93 2.76 11.08
C ARG A 115 6.77 2.36 11.99
N THR A 116 5.80 3.25 12.14
CA THR A 116 4.57 3.01 12.92
C THR A 116 3.68 1.94 12.30
N LYS A 117 3.54 1.91 10.96
CA LYS A 117 2.75 0.90 10.26
C LYS A 117 3.35 -0.49 10.44
N GLU A 118 4.66 -0.61 10.29
CA GLU A 118 5.36 -1.90 10.47
C GLU A 118 5.34 -2.38 11.93
N ILE A 119 5.40 -1.47 12.92
CA ILE A 119 5.20 -1.84 14.32
C ILE A 119 3.78 -2.39 14.55
N CYS A 120 2.74 -1.70 14.07
CA CYS A 120 1.36 -2.16 14.20
C CYS A 120 1.13 -3.51 13.50
N ARG A 121 1.64 -3.64 12.28
CA ARG A 121 1.59 -4.87 11.49
C ARG A 121 2.20 -6.05 12.26
N LEU A 122 3.41 -5.85 12.77
CA LEU A 122 4.12 -6.87 13.54
C LEU A 122 3.38 -7.20 14.85
N GLN A 123 2.85 -6.20 15.54
CA GLN A 123 2.06 -6.39 16.75
C GLN A 123 0.81 -7.23 16.48
N ASN A 124 0.09 -6.97 15.39
CA ASN A 124 -1.09 -7.74 14.99
C ASN A 124 -0.72 -9.17 14.62
N LEU A 125 0.39 -9.35 13.89
CA LEU A 125 0.89 -10.67 13.54
C LEU A 125 1.30 -11.48 14.78
N MET A 126 1.94 -10.84 15.77
CA MET A 126 2.34 -11.51 17.01
C MET A 126 1.14 -11.85 17.91
N ALA A 127 0.14 -10.97 17.98
CA ALA A 127 -1.04 -11.17 18.82
C ALA A 127 -2.02 -12.19 18.23
N TYR A 128 -2.28 -12.12 16.92
CA TYR A 128 -3.36 -12.86 16.27
C TYR A 128 -2.89 -13.89 15.24
N GLY A 129 -1.57 -14.04 15.05
CA GLY A 129 -0.97 -14.96 14.07
C GLY A 129 -1.25 -14.59 12.61
N THR A 130 -1.92 -13.47 12.38
CA THR A 130 -2.31 -12.96 11.07
C THR A 130 -2.15 -11.45 11.04
N ASP A 131 -1.76 -10.92 9.89
CA ASP A 131 -1.72 -9.50 9.65
C ASP A 131 -3.16 -9.02 9.41
N ILE A 132 -3.92 -8.95 10.49
CA ILE A 132 -5.19 -8.22 10.49
C ILE A 132 -4.75 -6.78 10.32
N MET A 133 -4.85 -6.25 9.09
CA MET A 133 -4.76 -4.80 8.90
C MET A 133 -5.69 -4.21 9.96
N SER A 134 -5.12 -3.46 10.90
CA SER A 134 -5.91 -2.83 11.95
C SER A 134 -7.09 -2.18 11.24
N HIS A 135 -8.31 -2.54 11.63
CA HIS A 135 -9.50 -1.87 11.13
C HIS A 135 -9.47 -0.34 11.39
N GLY A 136 -8.39 0.20 11.99
CA GLY A 136 -8.00 1.60 11.93
C GLY A 136 -7.70 2.17 10.53
N ASP A 137 -7.56 1.34 9.50
CA ASP A 137 -7.54 1.79 8.10
C ASP A 137 -8.96 1.97 7.51
N PHE A 138 -10.01 1.59 8.24
CA PHE A 138 -11.37 2.09 7.97
C PHE A 138 -11.59 3.51 8.54
N ASN A 139 -10.59 4.09 9.24
CA ASN A 139 -10.68 5.43 9.82
C ASN A 139 -9.97 6.53 9.01
N TYR A 140 -9.57 6.29 7.77
CA TYR A 140 -9.55 7.38 6.80
C TYR A 140 -10.86 7.33 6.07
N LYS A 141 -11.85 8.00 6.67
CA LYS A 141 -13.06 8.46 6.01
C LYS A 141 -13.52 7.41 4.98
N GLN A 142 -14.49 6.58 5.36
CA GLN A 142 -15.65 6.52 4.47
C GLN A 142 -16.11 7.97 4.28
N LYS A 143 -15.44 8.69 3.38
CA LYS A 143 -16.12 9.52 2.41
C LYS A 143 -16.99 8.48 1.72
N ILE A 144 -18.14 8.17 2.34
CA ILE A 144 -19.34 7.96 1.56
C ILE A 144 -19.24 9.08 0.56
N ASP A 145 -18.93 8.71 -0.68
CA ASP A 145 -18.62 9.68 -1.71
C ASP A 145 -19.82 10.62 -1.65
N LEU A 146 -19.65 11.90 -1.30
CA LEU A 146 -20.83 12.77 -1.07
C LEU A 146 -21.73 12.74 -2.32
N LYS A 147 -21.10 12.49 -3.46
CA LYS A 147 -21.73 12.15 -4.73
C LYS A 147 -22.74 11.00 -4.64
N GLU A 148 -22.46 9.91 -3.93
CA GLU A 148 -23.39 8.80 -3.67
C GLU A 148 -24.61 9.21 -2.87
N LYS A 149 -24.46 10.01 -1.80
CA LYS A 149 -25.61 10.48 -1.01
C LYS A 149 -26.56 11.35 -1.83
N TYR A 150 -26.03 12.02 -2.86
CA TYR A 150 -26.82 12.91 -3.72
C TYR A 150 -27.04 12.37 -5.15
N LYS A 151 -26.79 11.08 -5.42
CA LYS A 151 -26.99 10.47 -6.75
C LYS A 151 -28.43 10.54 -7.22
N ASP A 152 -29.36 10.53 -6.27
CA ASP A 152 -30.81 10.45 -6.54
C ASP A 152 -31.45 11.82 -6.82
N PHE A 153 -30.74 12.93 -6.57
CA PHE A 153 -31.24 14.27 -6.84
C PHE A 153 -30.93 14.69 -8.28
N THR A 154 -31.92 15.28 -8.94
CA THR A 154 -31.83 15.68 -10.35
C THR A 154 -31.43 17.14 -10.51
N SER A 155 -31.67 17.98 -9.50
CA SER A 155 -31.36 19.42 -9.51
C SER A 155 -30.59 19.87 -8.28
N GLU A 156 -29.74 20.89 -8.45
CA GLU A 156 -29.02 21.57 -7.37
C GLU A 156 -29.98 22.16 -6.32
N ASP A 157 -31.17 22.56 -6.74
CA ASP A 157 -32.21 23.11 -5.87
C ASP A 157 -32.82 22.05 -4.94
N GLU A 158 -32.93 20.80 -5.40
CA GLU A 158 -33.40 19.68 -4.58
C GLU A 158 -32.37 19.31 -3.52
N ILE A 159 -31.08 19.32 -3.88
CA ILE A 159 -29.98 19.10 -2.94
C ILE A 159 -29.94 20.21 -1.88
N PHE A 160 -30.18 21.46 -2.30
CA PHE A 160 -30.21 22.61 -1.38
C PHE A 160 -31.39 22.51 -0.39
N GLN A 161 -32.59 22.17 -0.87
CA GLN A 161 -33.76 21.91 -0.04
C GLN A 161 -33.51 20.77 0.95
N TYR A 162 -32.94 19.66 0.48
CA TYR A 162 -32.60 18.53 1.33
C TYR A 162 -31.61 18.93 2.43
N LEU A 163 -30.54 19.66 2.10
CA LEU A 163 -29.58 20.15 3.09
C LEU A 163 -30.21 21.07 4.14
N LEU A 164 -31.19 21.88 3.73
CA LEU A 164 -31.91 22.77 4.62
C LEU A 164 -32.77 21.99 5.62
N GLU A 165 -33.46 20.94 5.16
CA GLU A 165 -34.21 20.04 6.03
C GLU A 165 -33.29 19.26 6.98
N ASP A 166 -32.18 18.75 6.45
CA ASP A 166 -31.15 18.03 7.21
C ASP A 166 -30.50 18.92 8.31
N VAL A 167 -30.53 20.24 8.16
CA VAL A 167 -30.08 21.19 9.20
C VAL A 167 -31.17 21.36 10.26
N LYS A 168 -32.43 21.53 9.86
CA LYS A 168 -33.56 21.65 10.80
C LYS A 168 -33.68 20.42 11.68
N ASP A 169 -33.66 19.23 11.08
CA ASP A 169 -33.74 17.95 11.81
C ASP A 169 -32.66 17.83 12.88
N ARG A 170 -31.44 18.32 12.59
CA ARG A 170 -30.33 18.25 13.54
C ARG A 170 -30.45 19.26 14.67
N VAL A 171 -31.00 20.43 14.39
CA VAL A 171 -31.32 21.43 15.42
C VAL A 171 -32.45 20.94 16.32
N ASP A 172 -33.50 20.34 15.74
CA ASP A 172 -34.61 19.80 16.50
C ASP A 172 -34.20 18.57 17.33
N PHE A 173 -33.37 17.69 16.77
CA PHE A 173 -32.73 16.62 17.54
C PHE A 173 -31.96 17.17 18.76
N LEU A 174 -31.20 18.25 18.59
CA LEU A 174 -30.46 18.84 19.71
C LEU A 174 -31.40 19.37 20.80
N LYS A 175 -32.55 19.96 20.43
CA LYS A 175 -33.58 20.39 21.39
C LYS A 175 -34.21 19.20 22.12
N GLU A 176 -34.47 18.10 21.42
CA GLU A 176 -34.97 16.86 22.03
C GLU A 176 -33.97 16.30 23.04
N MET A 177 -32.68 16.28 22.69
CA MET A 177 -31.62 15.84 23.62
C MET A 177 -31.41 16.80 24.79
N GLU A 178 -31.66 18.10 24.59
CA GLU A 178 -31.66 19.10 25.68
C GLU A 178 -32.81 18.85 26.66
N ALA A 179 -34.01 18.52 26.16
CA ALA A 179 -35.15 18.15 27.00
C ALA A 179 -34.90 16.86 27.81
N LEU A 180 -34.10 15.93 27.27
CA LEU A 180 -33.66 14.71 27.95
C LEU A 180 -32.44 14.92 28.87
N GLY A 181 -31.79 16.08 28.83
CA GLY A 181 -30.60 16.40 29.63
C GLY A 181 -29.28 15.83 29.09
N GLU A 182 -29.28 15.23 27.90
CA GLU A 182 -28.10 14.67 27.23
C GLU A 182 -27.45 15.64 26.24
N GLU A 183 -27.78 16.92 26.27
CA GLU A 183 -27.27 17.90 25.31
C GLU A 183 -25.73 17.92 25.20
N LYS A 184 -25.03 17.77 26.32
CA LYS A 184 -23.56 17.92 26.40
C LYS A 184 -22.82 16.86 25.57
N THR A 185 -23.39 15.68 25.36
CA THR A 185 -22.76 14.62 24.58
C THR A 185 -22.85 14.89 23.08
N TYR A 186 -23.97 15.49 22.64
CA TYR A 186 -24.28 15.67 21.22
C TYR A 186 -24.01 17.07 20.68
N ARG A 187 -24.01 18.10 21.53
CA ARG A 187 -23.89 19.52 21.12
C ARG A 187 -22.74 19.76 20.13
N LEU A 188 -21.52 19.38 20.50
CA LEU A 188 -20.35 19.61 19.65
C LEU A 188 -20.43 18.86 18.31
N ILE A 189 -20.97 17.64 18.30
CA ILE A 189 -21.09 16.82 17.09
C ILE A 189 -22.09 17.46 16.14
N ILE A 190 -23.26 17.85 16.66
CA ILE A 190 -24.34 18.45 15.89
C ILE A 190 -23.93 19.82 15.35
N GLU A 191 -23.26 20.65 16.14
CA GLU A 191 -22.73 21.95 15.69
C GLU A 191 -21.76 21.79 14.51
N GLN A 192 -20.86 20.80 14.57
CA GLN A 192 -19.93 20.50 13.48
C GLN A 192 -20.67 20.01 12.22
N GLU A 193 -21.69 19.17 12.36
CA GLU A 193 -22.52 18.71 11.24
C GLU A 193 -23.29 19.85 10.58
N VAL A 194 -23.93 20.71 11.38
CA VAL A 194 -24.66 21.90 10.91
C VAL A 194 -23.70 22.83 10.17
N ALA A 195 -22.54 23.15 10.74
CA ALA A 195 -21.53 23.98 10.09
C ALA A 195 -21.02 23.36 8.77
N SER A 196 -20.89 22.04 8.71
CA SER A 196 -20.50 21.32 7.49
C SER A 196 -21.57 21.42 6.40
N LYS A 197 -22.85 21.26 6.75
CA LYS A 197 -23.99 21.38 5.83
C LYS A 197 -24.17 22.81 5.33
N MET A 198 -24.02 23.82 6.19
CA MET A 198 -24.07 25.24 5.78
C MET A 198 -22.98 25.57 4.74
N ARG A 199 -21.75 25.06 4.93
CA ARG A 199 -20.69 25.21 3.92
C ARG A 199 -21.03 24.51 2.59
N GLN A 200 -21.75 23.38 2.63
CA GLN A 200 -22.22 22.69 1.42
C GLN A 200 -23.30 23.52 0.71
N MET A 201 -24.27 24.07 1.45
CA MET A 201 -25.31 24.95 0.90
C MET A 201 -24.72 26.17 0.22
N LEU A 202 -23.77 26.85 0.86
CA LEU A 202 -23.07 28.01 0.29
C LEU A 202 -22.30 27.66 -0.99
N LYS A 203 -21.78 26.43 -1.10
CA LYS A 203 -21.09 25.95 -2.29
C LYS A 203 -22.03 25.65 -3.45
N ILE A 204 -23.25 25.16 -3.17
CA ILE A 204 -24.25 24.83 -4.19
C ILE A 204 -24.91 26.11 -4.70
N ASN A 205 -25.50 26.92 -3.82
CA ASN A 205 -26.17 28.16 -4.22
C ASN A 205 -25.87 29.32 -3.25
N PRO A 206 -24.86 30.16 -3.53
CA PRO A 206 -24.47 31.24 -2.64
C PRO A 206 -25.47 32.40 -2.60
N VAL A 207 -26.31 32.57 -3.63
CA VAL A 207 -27.31 33.64 -3.68
C VAL A 207 -28.48 33.29 -2.77
N LYS A 208 -29.07 32.10 -2.95
CA LYS A 208 -30.14 31.60 -2.08
C LYS A 208 -29.70 31.47 -0.62
N PHE A 209 -28.45 31.10 -0.38
CA PHE A 209 -27.92 31.02 0.98
C PHE A 209 -27.86 32.39 1.67
N LYS A 210 -27.44 33.45 0.95
CA LYS A 210 -27.46 34.82 1.49
C LYS A 210 -28.87 35.32 1.78
N GLU A 211 -29.82 35.04 0.88
CA GLU A 211 -31.23 35.37 1.09
C GLU A 211 -31.80 34.72 2.37
N LEU A 212 -31.38 33.48 2.67
CA LEU A 212 -31.77 32.77 3.90
C LEU A 212 -31.07 33.29 5.17
N GLU A 213 -29.81 33.75 5.07
CA GLU A 213 -29.14 34.41 6.18
C GLU A 213 -29.84 35.73 6.54
N ASP A 214 -30.29 36.46 5.52
CA ASP A 214 -31.00 37.73 5.68
C ASP A 214 -32.43 37.51 6.24
N SER A 215 -33.12 36.43 5.85
CA SER A 215 -34.50 36.12 6.26
C SER A 215 -34.68 35.62 7.70
N SER A 216 -33.62 35.57 8.51
CA SER A 216 -33.66 35.36 9.97
C SER A 216 -34.01 33.96 10.50
N ASP A 217 -34.04 32.92 9.67
CA ASP A 217 -34.34 31.55 10.15
C ASP A 217 -33.11 30.83 10.76
N ILE A 218 -31.88 31.27 10.43
CA ILE A 218 -30.63 30.58 10.82
C ILE A 218 -29.87 31.32 11.95
N LYS A 219 -30.28 32.55 12.31
CA LYS A 219 -29.60 33.40 13.30
C LYS A 219 -29.61 32.83 14.73
N SER A 220 -30.49 31.88 15.04
CA SER A 220 -30.52 31.19 16.33
C SER A 220 -29.37 30.19 16.50
N CYS A 221 -28.78 29.70 15.40
CA CYS A 221 -27.72 28.68 15.42
C CYS A 221 -26.30 29.27 15.45
N THR A 222 -26.13 30.54 15.09
CA THR A 222 -24.80 31.20 15.01
C THR A 222 -24.41 31.96 16.28
N ASN A 223 -25.36 32.26 17.18
CA ASN A 223 -25.12 33.11 18.36
C ASN A 223 -24.74 32.33 19.64
N LYS A 224 -24.45 31.03 19.55
CA LYS A 224 -24.02 30.20 20.70
C LYS A 224 -22.70 29.43 20.47
N ILE A 225 -21.99 29.72 19.37
CA ILE A 225 -20.60 29.31 19.14
C ILE A 225 -19.67 30.42 19.63
#